data_AF-A0A949LRI5-F1
#
_entry.id   AF-A0A949LRI5-F1
#
_cell.length_a   1.000
_cell.length_b   1.000
_cell.length_c   1.000
_cell.angle_alpha   90.00
_cell.angle_beta   90.00
_cell.angle_gamma   90.00
#
_symmetry.space_group_name_H-M   'P 1'
#
loop_
_entity.id
_entity.type
_entity.pdbx_description
1 polymer ?
#
loop_
_entity_poly.entity_id
_entity_poly.type
_entity_poly.pdbx_seq_one_letter_code
_entity_poly.pdbx_strand_id
1 'polypeptide(L)' 'NIRDALIAWYVRRGYELTGETRPFPYGDNRFGEPRRDDLKFVVLEKLLRD' A
#
# COMPACT_ATOMS: atom_id res chain seq x y z
N ASN A 1 -10.24 -0.86 -11.21
CA ASN A 1 -9.97 -0.93 -9.76
C ASN A 1 -8.81 0.01 -9.43
N ILE A 2 -9.02 1.02 -8.58
CA ILE A 2 -7.99 2.03 -8.26
C ILE A 2 -6.77 1.42 -7.55
N ARG A 3 -6.98 0.36 -6.76
CA ARG A 3 -5.91 -0.36 -6.06
C ARG A 3 -4.91 -0.96 -7.04
N ASP A 4 -5.40 -1.69 -8.04
CA ASP A 4 -4.55 -2.37 -9.00
C ASP A 4 -3.79 -1.36 -9.88
N ALA A 5 -4.40 -0.24 -10.23
CA ALA A 5 -3.76 0.85 -10.97
C ALA A 5 -2.63 1.51 -10.17
N LEU A 6 -2.84 1.75 -8.87
CA LEU A 6 -1.82 2.33 -7.99
C LEU A 6 -0.65 1.37 -7.78
N ILE A 7 -0.92 0.07 -7.54
CA ILE A 7 0.11 -0.97 -7.44
C ILE A 7 0.93 -1.03 -8.73
N ALA A 8 0.27 -1.10 -9.90
CA ALA A 8 0.94 -1.16 -11.19
C ALA A 8 1.81 0.09 -11.45
N TRP A 9 1.42 1.25 -10.94
CA TRP A 9 2.23 2.48 -11.04
C TRP A 9 3.55 2.36 -10.26
N TYR A 10 3.52 1.84 -9.03
CA TYR A 10 4.74 1.59 -8.26
C TYR A 10 5.60 0.49 -8.91
N VAL A 11 5.00 -0.58 -9.42
CA VAL A 11 5.73 -1.67 -10.10
C VAL A 11 6.52 -1.14 -11.31
N ARG A 12 5.91 -0.28 -12.14
CA ARG A 12 6.63 0.36 -13.27
C ARG A 12 7.82 1.22 -12.84
N ARG A 13 7.88 1.62 -11.57
CA ARG A 13 8.97 2.43 -11.00
C ARG A 13 10.04 1.58 -10.31
N GLY A 14 9.99 0.26 -10.49
CA GLY A 14 10.95 -0.71 -9.95
C GLY A 14 10.68 -1.12 -8.51
N TYR A 15 9.44 -0.98 -8.04
CA TYR A 15 9.01 -1.62 -6.81
C TYR A 15 8.51 -3.04 -7.11
N GLU A 16 8.69 -3.96 -6.18
CA GLU A 16 8.24 -5.35 -6.27
C GLU A 16 7.22 -5.64 -5.18
N LEU A 17 6.24 -6.49 -5.49
CA LEU A 17 5.27 -6.98 -4.52
C LEU A 17 5.97 -7.99 -3.60
N THR A 18 5.91 -7.76 -2.29
CA THR A 18 6.45 -8.73 -1.32
C THR A 18 5.44 -9.82 -0.95
N GLY A 19 4.16 -9.60 -1.25
CA GLY A 19 3.05 -10.43 -0.77
C GLY A 19 2.63 -10.14 0.67
N GLU A 20 3.40 -9.33 1.41
CA GLU A 20 3.05 -8.93 2.77
C GLU A 20 1.96 -7.85 2.79
N THR A 21 1.15 -7.88 3.85
CA THR A 21 0.22 -6.80 4.19
C THR A 21 0.39 -6.35 5.64
N ARG A 22 0.18 -5.06 5.90
CA ARG A 22 0.19 -4.48 7.24
C ARG A 22 -1.18 -3.89 7.60
N PRO A 23 -1.59 -3.90 8.88
CA PRO A 23 -2.89 -3.37 9.27
C PRO A 23 -3.00 -1.87 8.94
N PHE A 24 -4.18 -1.45 8.51
CA PHE A 24 -4.51 -0.03 8.43
C PHE A 24 -4.79 0.51 9.86
N PRO A 25 -4.29 1.70 10.24
CA PRO A 25 -4.47 2.25 11.58
C PRO A 25 -5.87 2.84 11.76
N TYR A 26 -6.84 1.98 12.07
CA TYR A 26 -8.19 2.42 12.44
C TYR A 26 -8.17 3.30 13.70
N GLY A 27 -8.98 4.36 13.68
CA GLY A 27 -9.08 5.31 14.79
C GLY A 27 -7.96 6.36 14.85
N ASP A 28 -7.01 6.34 13.91
CA ASP A 28 -6.01 7.42 13.78
C ASP A 28 -6.51 8.52 12.84
N ASN A 29 -6.98 9.63 13.43
CA ASN A 29 -7.55 10.76 12.70
C ASN A 29 -6.62 11.40 11.66
N ARG A 30 -5.30 11.12 11.70
CA ARG A 30 -4.35 11.58 10.67
C ARG A 30 -4.61 10.95 9.30
N PHE A 31 -5.30 9.82 9.27
CA PHE A 31 -5.63 9.07 8.04
C PHE A 31 -7.08 9.30 7.57
N GLY A 32 -7.82 10.18 8.25
CA GLY A 32 -9.25 10.42 8.01
C GLY A 32 -10.14 9.26 8.49
N GLU A 33 -11.45 9.41 8.33
CA GLU A 33 -12.42 8.39 8.73
C GLU A 33 -12.53 7.28 7.65
N PRO A 34 -12.17 6.02 7.96
CA PRO A 34 -12.27 4.92 7.02
C PRO A 34 -13.73 4.59 6.72
N ARG A 35 -14.07 4.45 5.43
CA ARG A 35 -15.43 4.02 5.00
C ARG A 35 -15.60 2.51 4.92
N ARG A 36 -14.56 1.77 5.26
CA ARG A 36 -14.44 0.31 5.19
C ARG A 36 -13.64 -0.17 6.38
N ASP A 37 -13.92 -1.36 6.87
CA ASP A 37 -13.30 -2.02 8.02
C ASP A 37 -12.23 -3.06 7.63
N ASP A 38 -12.03 -3.31 6.34
CA ASP A 38 -11.10 -4.31 5.79
C ASP A 38 -9.83 -3.73 5.13
N LEU A 39 -9.55 -2.44 5.31
CA LEU A 39 -8.35 -1.80 4.80
C LEU A 39 -7.06 -2.39 5.39
N LYS A 40 -6.07 -2.54 4.51
CA LYS A 40 -4.70 -2.96 4.81
C LYS A 40 -3.73 -2.31 3.84
N PHE A 41 -2.51 -2.06 4.31
CA PHE A 41 -1.41 -1.71 3.42
C PHE A 41 -0.90 -2.97 2.70
N VAL A 42 -0.54 -2.81 1.43
CA VAL A 42 0.29 -3.79 0.71
C VAL A 42 1.73 -3.31 0.82
N VAL A 43 2.64 -4.21 1.16
CA VAL A 43 4.06 -3.87 1.24
C VAL A 43 4.68 -4.08 -0.14
N LEU A 44 5.44 -3.07 -0.57
CA LEU A 44 6.25 -3.11 -1.77
C LEU A 44 7.66 -2.71 -1.39
N GLU A 45 8.65 -3.36 -1.99
CA GLU A 45 10.05 -3.08 -1.77
C GLU A 45 10.70 -2.59 -3.05
N LYS A 46 11.74 -1.76 -2.91
CA LYS A 46 12.59 -1.34 -4.01
C LYS A 46 14.02 -1.28 -3.52
N LEU A 47 14.90 -2.02 -4.18
CA LEU A 47 16.32 -1.92 -3.92
C LEU A 47 16.80 -0.52 -4.32
N LEU A 48 17.41 0.18 -3.36
CA LEU A 48 18.13 1.41 -3.62
C LEU A 48 19.49 1.05 -4.21
N ARG A 49 19.94 1.85 -5.16
CA ARG A 49 21.32 1.74 -5.67
C ARG A 49 22.23 2.50 -4.71
N ASP A 50 23.45 2.00 -4.58
CA ASP A 50 24.56 2.71 -3.92
C ASP A 50 24.87 4.05 -4.61
#